data_AF-W2XRJ5-F1
#
_entry.id   AF-W2XRJ5-F1
#
_cell.length_a   1.000
_cell.length_b   1.000
_cell.length_c   1.000
_cell.angle_alpha   90.00
_cell.angle_beta   90.00
_cell.angle_gamma   90.00
#
_symmetry.space_group_name_H-M   'P 1'
#
loop_
_entity.id
_entity.type
_entity.pdbx_description
1 polymer ?
#
loop_
_entity_poly.entity_id
_entity_poly.type
_entity_poly.pdbx_seq_one_letter_code
_entity_poly.pdbx_strand_id
1 'polypeptide(L)'
;MSQRTLQESLVSSFGVRLARVEAFLGLTADSDGEAPQIRAYNEYVDEYLPPFLSACKQLGDSALELGRLLEKAFIAQRSFLFQASQCRRPQTIRPADFDSLLEVQSCIEEISKIRDNRSEFTNHQNMVYEAVQALGWLCVERTPKPAVDSFVEGLDFWGNKIRVKYKTSSLDHIAFVETLKSLLSHLAEYIKDYHLVGVTWNPKGGDVTNYTPGAASPAKAASPAAGGMANVFAGIKSIDQSSGKTAGLKKVTKDMQTWRKDYKPEGATPTPAAPAAAKKPATPVKITKPAVCEERNGNWQIEYQTGPEPLTVSGINMKQQVYIFGCEGATILLEGKAKNIVFDSCKKTKLIFDNAVSSIEIVNCKGVQVQCKGVVPSVAIDKTDGCLVYISWEGREVQFVTSKSSEMNVAFPQGAGSDDYVEKPIPEQFVHKITDDLSISSDVSSLYSH
;
A
#
# COMPACT_ATOMS: atom_id res chain seq x y z
N MET A 1 -42.76 -15.28 25.97
CA MET A 1 -41.92 -14.13 25.57
C MET A 1 -41.50 -14.35 24.12
N SER A 2 -41.82 -13.40 23.23
CA SER A 2 -41.63 -13.58 21.78
C SER A 2 -40.15 -13.48 21.39
N GLN A 3 -39.70 -14.21 20.37
CA GLN A 3 -38.32 -14.14 19.84
C GLN A 3 -37.89 -12.70 19.50
N ARG A 4 -38.83 -11.83 19.10
CA ARG A 4 -38.58 -10.40 18.90
C ARG A 4 -38.09 -9.69 20.16
N THR A 5 -38.69 -10.01 21.30
CA THR A 5 -38.37 -9.39 22.59
C THR A 5 -36.98 -9.81 23.10
N LEU A 6 -36.53 -11.02 22.74
CA LEU A 6 -35.17 -11.50 23.03
C LEU A 6 -34.12 -10.87 22.10
N GLN A 7 -34.43 -10.69 20.81
CA GLN A 7 -33.56 -9.96 19.88
C GLN A 7 -33.39 -8.49 20.27
N GLU A 8 -34.47 -7.80 20.64
CA GLU A 8 -34.42 -6.40 21.10
C GLU A 8 -33.67 -6.24 22.42
N SER A 9 -33.86 -7.17 23.36
CA SER A 9 -33.11 -7.21 24.63
C SER A 9 -31.62 -7.46 24.41
N LEU A 10 -31.25 -8.31 23.44
CA LEU A 10 -29.86 -8.59 23.11
C LEU A 10 -29.20 -7.40 22.41
N VAL A 11 -29.86 -6.79 21.43
CA VAL A 11 -29.35 -5.59 20.73
C VAL A 11 -29.18 -4.42 21.70
N SER A 12 -30.11 -4.26 22.64
CA SER A 12 -29.98 -3.29 23.74
C SER A 12 -28.80 -3.60 24.66
N SER A 13 -28.60 -4.87 25.03
CA SER A 13 -27.44 -5.33 25.82
C SER A 13 -26.09 -5.09 25.11
N PHE A 14 -26.04 -5.31 23.79
CA PHE A 14 -24.88 -5.01 22.95
C PHE A 14 -24.63 -3.50 22.85
N GLY A 15 -25.67 -2.69 22.62
CA GLY A 15 -25.56 -1.23 22.60
C GLY A 15 -25.07 -0.66 23.94
N VAL A 16 -25.51 -1.22 25.06
CA VAL A 16 -25.06 -0.81 26.41
C VAL A 16 -23.62 -1.24 26.69
N ARG A 17 -23.20 -2.43 26.24
CA ARG A 17 -21.79 -2.88 26.37
C ARG A 17 -20.86 -2.09 25.47
N LEU A 18 -21.30 -1.79 24.24
CA LEU A 18 -20.59 -0.95 23.28
C LEU A 18 -20.43 0.46 23.86
N ALA A 19 -21.50 1.09 24.36
CA ALA A 19 -21.45 2.39 25.01
C ALA A 19 -20.51 2.43 26.24
N ARG A 20 -20.37 1.31 26.97
CA ARG A 20 -19.45 1.21 28.13
C ARG A 20 -17.99 1.07 27.71
N VAL A 21 -17.73 0.35 26.62
CA VAL A 21 -16.41 0.24 26.00
C VAL A 21 -16.04 1.55 25.31
N GLU A 22 -16.99 2.21 24.66
CA GLU A 22 -16.87 3.54 24.08
C GLU A 22 -16.52 4.58 25.14
N ALA A 23 -17.22 4.61 26.28
CA ALA A 23 -16.90 5.49 27.40
C ALA A 23 -15.52 5.18 28.03
N PHE A 24 -15.10 3.91 28.07
CA PHE A 24 -13.77 3.52 28.54
C PHE A 24 -12.65 3.91 27.55
N LEU A 25 -12.97 4.02 26.25
CA LEU A 25 -12.06 4.37 25.16
C LEU A 25 -12.15 5.86 24.74
N GLY A 26 -12.93 6.69 25.44
CA GLY A 26 -13.07 8.12 25.14
C GLY A 26 -13.93 8.45 23.91
N LEU A 27 -14.79 7.53 23.47
CA LEU A 27 -15.81 7.73 22.44
C LEU A 27 -17.06 8.35 23.08
N THR A 28 -17.13 9.68 23.16
CA THR A 28 -18.40 10.39 23.40
C THR A 28 -18.96 10.90 22.07
N ALA A 29 -20.29 10.91 21.94
CA ALA A 29 -21.04 11.28 20.74
C ALA A 29 -20.99 12.78 20.37
N ASP A 30 -19.86 13.46 20.60
CA ASP A 30 -19.62 14.81 20.12
C ASP A 30 -18.78 14.75 18.85
N SER A 31 -19.49 14.71 17.72
CA SER A 31 -18.90 14.71 16.37
C SER A 31 -18.14 16.00 16.00
N ASP A 32 -18.17 17.02 16.84
CA ASP A 32 -17.47 18.28 16.67
C ASP A 32 -16.09 18.25 17.35
N GLY A 33 -15.09 17.73 16.64
CA GLY A 33 -13.67 17.85 17.05
C GLY A 33 -12.78 16.63 16.76
N GLU A 34 -13.37 15.47 16.44
CA GLU A 34 -12.60 14.26 16.14
C GLU A 34 -11.91 14.35 14.76
N ALA A 35 -10.67 13.86 14.68
CA ALA A 35 -9.87 13.97 13.45
C ALA A 35 -10.52 13.18 12.29
N PRO A 36 -10.48 13.68 11.04
CA PRO A 36 -11.20 13.07 9.90
C PRO A 36 -10.89 11.59 9.68
N GLN A 37 -9.64 11.18 9.92
CA GLN A 37 -9.22 9.78 9.81
C GLN A 37 -9.87 8.87 10.86
N ILE A 38 -10.15 9.36 12.07
CA ILE A 38 -10.79 8.54 13.10
C ILE A 38 -12.27 8.35 12.79
N ARG A 39 -12.93 9.42 12.35
CA ARG A 39 -14.33 9.34 11.91
C ARG A 39 -14.48 8.34 10.76
N ALA A 40 -13.62 8.45 9.75
CA ALA A 40 -13.64 7.54 8.61
C ALA A 40 -13.33 6.09 9.00
N TYR A 41 -12.45 5.88 9.99
CA TYR A 41 -12.20 4.55 10.54
C TYR A 41 -13.43 3.97 11.24
N ASN A 42 -14.12 4.78 12.05
CA ASN A 42 -15.35 4.35 12.72
C ASN A 42 -16.43 3.99 11.70
N GLU A 43 -16.66 4.84 10.69
CA GLU A 43 -17.60 4.57 9.59
C GLU A 43 -17.26 3.26 8.85
N TYR A 44 -15.98 3.05 8.54
CA TYR A 44 -15.48 1.80 7.95
C TYR A 44 -15.74 0.58 8.85
N VAL A 45 -15.40 0.66 10.14
CA VAL A 45 -15.59 -0.48 11.06
C VAL A 45 -17.07 -0.78 11.23
N ASP A 46 -17.91 0.24 11.40
CA ASP A 46 -19.36 0.09 11.57
C ASP A 46 -20.04 -0.52 10.34
N GLU A 47 -19.52 -0.24 9.15
CA GLU A 47 -20.05 -0.79 7.89
C GLU A 47 -19.61 -2.26 7.68
N TYR A 48 -18.32 -2.58 7.89
CA TYR A 48 -17.75 -3.85 7.42
C TYR A 48 -17.50 -4.91 8.50
N LEU A 49 -17.32 -4.53 9.77
CA LEU A 49 -17.05 -5.49 10.85
C LEU A 49 -18.30 -6.25 11.31
N PRO A 50 -19.48 -5.62 11.52
CA PRO A 50 -20.68 -6.33 11.96
C PRO A 50 -21.14 -7.46 11.02
N PRO A 51 -21.11 -7.30 9.68
CA PRO A 51 -21.41 -8.40 8.76
C PRO A 51 -20.51 -9.63 8.97
N PHE A 52 -19.19 -9.41 9.19
CA PHE A 52 -18.26 -10.50 9.46
C PHE A 52 -18.55 -11.20 10.79
N LEU A 53 -18.80 -10.45 11.86
CA LEU A 53 -19.15 -11.02 13.17
C LEU A 53 -20.46 -11.81 13.11
N SER A 54 -21.43 -11.32 12.34
CA SER A 54 -22.67 -12.05 12.07
C SER A 54 -22.41 -13.38 11.36
N ALA A 55 -21.55 -13.39 10.32
CA ALA A 55 -21.17 -14.61 9.63
C ALA A 55 -20.44 -15.61 10.55
N CYS A 56 -19.52 -15.14 11.39
CA CYS A 56 -18.87 -15.96 12.42
C CYS A 56 -19.88 -16.60 13.38
N LYS A 57 -20.89 -15.84 13.81
CA LYS A 57 -21.94 -16.34 14.71
C LYS A 57 -22.78 -17.45 14.07
N GLN A 58 -23.11 -17.33 12.79
CA GLN A 58 -23.88 -18.37 12.08
C GLN A 58 -23.11 -19.70 11.98
N LEU A 59 -21.77 -19.64 11.95
CA LEU A 59 -20.89 -20.80 11.88
C LEU A 59 -20.61 -21.45 13.24
N GLY A 60 -21.15 -20.92 14.34
CA GLY A 60 -21.04 -21.47 15.68
C GLY A 60 -19.83 -20.96 16.48
N ASP A 61 -19.66 -21.50 17.69
CA ASP A 61 -18.77 -20.94 18.71
C ASP A 61 -17.30 -20.86 18.30
N SER A 62 -16.78 -21.83 17.54
CA SER A 62 -15.39 -21.81 17.06
C SER A 62 -15.11 -20.67 16.10
N ALA A 63 -16.05 -20.34 15.22
CA ALA A 63 -15.92 -19.20 14.31
C ALA A 63 -16.20 -17.88 15.03
N LEU A 64 -17.14 -17.87 15.98
CA LEU A 64 -17.44 -16.71 16.80
C LEU A 64 -16.23 -16.25 17.63
N GLU A 65 -15.45 -17.19 18.17
CA GLU A 65 -14.25 -16.85 18.93
C GLU A 65 -13.17 -16.18 18.06
N LEU A 66 -12.96 -16.67 16.84
CA LEU A 66 -12.11 -16.00 15.85
C LEU A 66 -12.59 -14.57 15.56
N GLY A 67 -13.91 -14.40 15.40
CA GLY A 67 -14.54 -13.10 15.19
C GLY A 67 -14.27 -12.12 16.34
N ARG A 68 -14.40 -12.57 17.59
CA ARG A 68 -14.15 -11.75 18.79
C ARG A 68 -12.71 -11.31 18.92
N LEU A 69 -11.76 -12.20 18.64
CA LEU A 69 -10.34 -11.86 18.67
C LEU A 69 -10.00 -10.84 17.59
N LEU A 70 -10.58 -10.97 16.39
CA LEU A 70 -10.40 -9.99 15.33
C LEU A 70 -11.05 -8.64 15.70
N GLU A 71 -12.26 -8.63 16.24
CA GLU A 71 -12.93 -7.42 16.74
C GLU A 71 -12.07 -6.70 17.78
N LYS A 72 -11.54 -7.43 18.76
CA LYS A 72 -10.61 -6.89 19.78
C LYS A 72 -9.39 -6.24 19.13
N ALA A 73 -8.82 -6.86 18.09
CA ALA A 73 -7.69 -6.31 17.35
C ALA A 73 -8.05 -5.02 16.57
N PHE A 74 -9.25 -4.94 15.98
CA PHE A 74 -9.74 -3.73 15.31
C PHE A 74 -10.03 -2.58 16.28
N ILE A 75 -10.49 -2.90 17.50
CA ILE A 75 -10.64 -1.93 18.60
C ILE A 75 -9.28 -1.41 19.04
N ALA A 76 -8.30 -2.29 19.23
CA ALA A 76 -6.94 -1.92 19.58
C ALA A 76 -6.28 -1.05 18.49
N GLN A 77 -6.46 -1.40 17.22
CA GLN A 77 -6.08 -0.56 16.08
C GLN A 77 -6.70 0.84 16.17
N ARG A 78 -8.00 0.95 16.46
CA ARG A 78 -8.65 2.26 16.65
C ARG A 78 -7.93 3.08 17.71
N SER A 79 -7.65 2.48 18.87
CA SER A 79 -7.00 3.15 20.00
C SER A 79 -5.63 3.69 19.62
N PHE A 80 -4.84 2.93 18.84
CA PHE A 80 -3.56 3.39 18.32
C PHE A 80 -3.72 4.57 17.35
N LEU A 81 -4.65 4.47 16.40
CA LEU A 81 -4.91 5.55 15.44
C LEU A 81 -5.39 6.83 16.13
N PHE A 82 -6.25 6.70 17.14
CA PHE A 82 -6.72 7.82 17.94
C PHE A 82 -5.58 8.47 18.72
N GLN A 83 -4.73 7.68 19.39
CA GLN A 83 -3.53 8.21 20.03
C GLN A 83 -2.62 8.94 19.03
N ALA A 84 -2.41 8.38 17.84
CA ALA A 84 -1.64 9.05 16.79
C ALA A 84 -2.27 10.38 16.35
N SER A 85 -3.61 10.48 16.33
CA SER A 85 -4.31 11.75 16.03
C SER A 85 -4.16 12.83 17.10
N GLN A 86 -3.72 12.47 18.32
CA GLN A 86 -3.52 13.38 19.43
C GLN A 86 -2.04 13.68 19.71
N CYS A 87 -1.15 12.82 19.25
CA CYS A 87 0.27 12.88 19.57
C CYS A 87 1.13 13.23 18.35
N ARG A 88 2.31 13.78 18.62
CA ARG A 88 3.38 13.89 17.62
C ARG A 88 3.95 12.50 17.36
N ARG A 89 4.41 12.28 16.12
CA ARG A 89 5.08 11.05 15.75
C ARG A 89 6.34 10.87 16.61
N PRO A 90 6.52 9.73 17.30
CA PRO A 90 7.76 9.43 18.01
C PRO A 90 8.89 9.14 17.01
N GLN A 91 10.13 9.17 17.48
CA GLN A 91 11.30 8.91 16.62
C GLN A 91 11.27 7.48 16.07
N THR A 92 10.85 6.53 16.90
CA THR A 92 10.68 5.10 16.55
C THR A 92 9.32 4.63 17.05
N ILE A 93 8.60 3.84 16.25
CA ILE A 93 7.38 3.14 16.66
C ILE A 93 7.78 1.70 16.94
N ARG A 94 7.90 1.33 18.23
CA ARG A 94 8.07 -0.08 18.63
C ARG A 94 6.76 -0.54 19.24
N PRO A 95 6.23 -1.72 18.89
CA PRO A 95 4.98 -2.21 19.46
C PRO A 95 4.94 -2.19 21.00
N ALA A 96 6.06 -2.49 21.64
CA ALA A 96 6.18 -2.48 23.11
C ALA A 96 6.01 -1.09 23.76
N ASP A 97 6.08 -0.01 22.98
CA ASP A 97 5.88 1.35 23.48
C ASP A 97 4.39 1.76 23.51
N PHE A 98 3.48 0.90 23.02
CA PHE A 98 2.06 1.20 22.88
C PHE A 98 1.19 0.02 23.34
N ASP A 99 0.38 0.22 24.38
CA ASP A 99 -0.55 -0.79 24.90
C ASP A 99 -1.49 -1.32 23.81
N SER A 100 -1.94 -0.44 22.91
CA SER A 100 -2.79 -0.82 21.77
C SER A 100 -2.09 -1.73 20.76
N LEU A 101 -0.79 -1.53 20.50
CA LEU A 101 -0.03 -2.43 19.63
C LEU A 101 0.31 -3.75 20.32
N LEU A 102 0.57 -3.73 21.62
CA LEU A 102 0.70 -4.95 22.43
C LEU A 102 -0.61 -5.76 22.41
N GLU A 103 -1.76 -5.10 22.48
CA GLU A 103 -3.06 -5.77 22.41
C GLU A 103 -3.32 -6.40 21.04
N VAL A 104 -2.93 -5.73 19.94
CA VAL A 104 -2.94 -6.35 18.59
C VAL A 104 -2.05 -7.59 18.56
N GLN A 105 -0.84 -7.52 19.14
CA GLN A 105 0.06 -8.68 19.23
C GLN A 105 -0.54 -9.82 20.06
N SER A 106 -1.20 -9.53 21.19
CA SER A 106 -1.91 -10.55 21.98
C SER A 106 -2.99 -11.25 21.15
N CYS A 107 -3.77 -10.49 20.38
CA CYS A 107 -4.79 -11.07 19.50
C CYS A 107 -4.19 -12.00 18.45
N ILE A 108 -3.06 -11.62 17.84
CA ILE A 108 -2.32 -12.46 16.89
C ILE A 108 -1.87 -13.76 17.55
N GLU A 109 -1.29 -13.69 18.76
CA GLU A 109 -0.83 -14.85 19.50
C GLU A 109 -1.98 -15.77 19.92
N GLU A 110 -3.10 -15.21 20.38
CA GLU A 110 -4.31 -15.95 20.76
C GLU A 110 -4.90 -16.68 19.54
N ILE A 111 -5.03 -15.99 18.40
CA ILE A 111 -5.48 -16.61 17.14
C ILE A 111 -4.52 -17.73 16.73
N SER A 112 -3.21 -17.52 16.87
CA SER A 112 -2.20 -18.55 16.58
C SER A 112 -2.36 -19.79 17.45
N LYS A 113 -2.66 -19.63 18.75
CA LYS A 113 -2.84 -20.73 19.71
C LYS A 113 -4.10 -21.56 19.44
N ILE A 114 -5.17 -20.95 18.94
CA ILE A 114 -6.44 -21.66 18.65
C ILE A 114 -6.45 -22.34 17.27
N ARG A 115 -5.43 -22.12 16.44
CA ARG A 115 -5.29 -22.82 15.15
C ARG A 115 -4.99 -24.30 15.40
N ASP A 116 -5.80 -25.14 14.77
CA ASP A 116 -5.64 -26.60 14.80
C ASP A 116 -5.77 -27.15 13.39
N ASN A 117 -4.71 -27.79 12.89
CA ASN A 117 -4.69 -28.40 11.57
C ASN A 117 -5.62 -29.62 11.44
N ARG A 118 -6.11 -30.16 12.57
CA ARG A 118 -7.08 -31.27 12.61
C ARG A 118 -8.53 -30.78 12.64
N SER A 119 -8.75 -29.48 12.85
CA SER A 119 -10.08 -28.88 12.92
C SER A 119 -10.74 -28.81 11.54
N GLU A 120 -12.04 -29.07 11.49
CA GLU A 120 -12.88 -28.82 10.30
C GLU A 120 -12.88 -27.34 9.88
N PHE A 121 -12.55 -26.44 10.82
CA PHE A 121 -12.41 -25.00 10.64
C PHE A 121 -10.97 -24.55 10.35
N THR A 122 -10.01 -25.46 10.14
CA THR A 122 -8.58 -25.10 9.94
C THR A 122 -8.37 -24.00 8.88
N ASN A 123 -9.07 -24.06 7.74
CA ASN A 123 -8.97 -23.04 6.71
C ASN A 123 -9.55 -21.68 7.14
N HIS A 124 -10.60 -21.67 7.98
CA HIS A 124 -11.17 -20.43 8.54
C HIS A 124 -10.21 -19.80 9.54
N GLN A 125 -9.62 -20.63 10.40
CA GLN A 125 -8.62 -20.19 11.38
C GLN A 125 -7.39 -19.60 10.68
N ASN A 126 -6.89 -20.25 9.62
CA ASN A 126 -5.79 -19.74 8.82
C ASN A 126 -6.14 -18.42 8.10
N MET A 127 -7.36 -18.31 7.55
CA MET A 127 -7.81 -17.09 6.90
C MET A 127 -7.89 -15.91 7.88
N VAL A 128 -8.42 -16.12 9.10
CA VAL A 128 -8.48 -15.08 10.13
C VAL A 128 -7.08 -14.74 10.66
N TYR A 129 -6.19 -15.73 10.75
CA TYR A 129 -4.79 -15.50 11.10
C TYR A 129 -4.09 -14.59 10.08
N GLU A 130 -4.25 -14.83 8.77
CA GLU A 130 -3.75 -13.91 7.75
C GLU A 130 -4.37 -12.51 7.88
N ALA A 131 -5.68 -12.42 8.16
CA ALA A 131 -6.37 -11.14 8.31
C ALA A 131 -5.85 -10.31 9.51
N VAL A 132 -5.62 -10.94 10.67
CA VAL A 132 -5.10 -10.21 11.84
C VAL A 132 -3.64 -9.78 11.65
N GLN A 133 -2.85 -10.57 10.90
CA GLN A 133 -1.46 -10.22 10.57
C GLN A 133 -1.38 -8.95 9.72
N ALA A 134 -2.40 -8.68 8.90
CA ALA A 134 -2.49 -7.47 8.11
C ALA A 134 -2.51 -6.19 8.96
N LEU A 135 -2.95 -6.26 10.22
CA LEU A 135 -2.94 -5.11 11.15
C LEU A 135 -1.52 -4.66 11.53
N GLY A 136 -0.49 -5.44 11.15
CA GLY A 136 0.91 -5.02 11.21
C GLY A 136 1.22 -3.77 10.38
N TRP A 137 0.34 -3.37 9.44
CA TRP A 137 0.47 -2.13 8.67
C TRP A 137 0.64 -0.87 9.54
N LEU A 138 0.17 -0.90 10.80
CA LEU A 138 0.30 0.19 11.76
C LEU A 138 1.76 0.59 12.04
N CYS A 139 2.70 -0.32 11.77
CA CYS A 139 4.14 -0.09 11.87
C CYS A 139 4.84 -0.04 10.51
N VAL A 140 4.10 -0.08 9.40
CA VAL A 140 4.63 -0.02 8.04
C VAL A 140 4.65 1.42 7.56
N GLU A 141 5.82 1.85 7.10
CA GLU A 141 6.01 3.17 6.50
C GLU A 141 6.09 3.05 4.97
N ARG A 142 5.75 4.13 4.28
CA ARG A 142 5.81 4.33 2.82
C ARG A 142 4.83 3.50 2.00
N THR A 143 4.60 2.24 2.36
CA THR A 143 3.73 1.32 1.61
C THR A 143 2.76 0.50 2.48
N PRO A 144 2.00 1.11 3.41
CA PRO A 144 1.06 0.37 4.25
C PRO A 144 -0.09 -0.27 3.46
N LYS A 145 -0.66 0.43 2.46
CA LYS A 145 -1.71 -0.16 1.61
C LYS A 145 -1.19 -1.38 0.83
N PRO A 146 -0.06 -1.31 0.08
CA PRO A 146 0.50 -2.49 -0.56
C PRO A 146 0.82 -3.66 0.40
N ALA A 147 1.17 -3.37 1.66
CA ALA A 147 1.34 -4.41 2.66
C ALA A 147 0.01 -5.11 2.97
N VAL A 148 -1.07 -4.37 3.22
CA VAL A 148 -2.42 -4.95 3.44
C VAL A 148 -2.94 -5.67 2.19
N ASP A 149 -2.74 -5.11 1.00
CA ASP A 149 -3.14 -5.76 -0.27
C ASP A 149 -2.52 -7.16 -0.41
N SER A 150 -1.27 -7.35 0.03
CA SER A 150 -0.60 -8.66 0.01
C SER A 150 -1.28 -9.68 0.93
N PHE A 151 -1.82 -9.24 2.08
CA PHE A 151 -2.62 -10.09 2.96
C PHE A 151 -4.02 -10.36 2.39
N VAL A 152 -4.64 -9.37 1.72
CA VAL A 152 -5.92 -9.57 1.00
C VAL A 152 -5.78 -10.64 -0.08
N GLU A 153 -4.67 -10.65 -0.83
CA GLU A 153 -4.33 -11.73 -1.77
C GLU A 153 -4.16 -13.07 -1.04
N GLY A 154 -3.52 -13.08 0.14
CA GLY A 154 -3.41 -14.26 1.00
C GLY A 154 -4.75 -14.82 1.48
N LEU A 155 -5.75 -13.96 1.71
CA LEU A 155 -7.11 -14.37 2.07
C LEU A 155 -7.75 -15.20 0.95
N ASP A 156 -7.45 -14.94 -0.32
CA ASP A 156 -8.00 -15.69 -1.44
C ASP A 156 -7.54 -17.15 -1.45
N PHE A 157 -6.31 -17.42 -1.02
CA PHE A 157 -5.80 -18.79 -0.94
C PHE A 157 -6.64 -19.65 0.03
N TRP A 158 -6.86 -19.15 1.25
CA TRP A 158 -7.66 -19.86 2.25
C TRP A 158 -9.15 -19.81 1.95
N GLY A 159 -9.64 -18.66 1.49
CA GLY A 159 -11.01 -18.44 1.07
C GLY A 159 -11.44 -19.39 -0.04
N ASN A 160 -10.57 -19.62 -1.03
CA ASN A 160 -10.85 -20.57 -2.11
C ASN A 160 -10.98 -22.02 -1.60
N LYS A 161 -10.16 -22.44 -0.63
CA LYS A 161 -10.31 -23.77 -0.01
C LYS A 161 -11.64 -23.92 0.71
N ILE A 162 -12.08 -22.89 1.42
CA ILE A 162 -13.39 -22.86 2.09
C ILE A 162 -14.51 -22.91 1.04
N ARG A 163 -14.46 -22.04 0.01
CA ARG A 163 -15.45 -22.02 -1.06
C ARG A 163 -15.55 -23.37 -1.77
N VAL A 164 -14.42 -23.99 -2.12
CA VAL A 164 -14.42 -25.31 -2.77
C VAL A 164 -15.08 -26.37 -1.88
N LYS A 165 -14.79 -26.38 -0.58
CA LYS A 165 -15.37 -27.34 0.37
C LYS A 165 -16.87 -27.13 0.61
N TYR A 166 -17.34 -25.89 0.68
CA TYR A 166 -18.68 -25.57 1.16
C TYR A 166 -19.66 -25.00 0.13
N LYS A 167 -19.23 -24.74 -1.12
CA LYS A 167 -20.07 -24.12 -2.19
C LYS A 167 -21.41 -24.81 -2.47
N THR A 168 -21.56 -26.09 -2.17
CA THR A 168 -22.80 -26.85 -2.37
C THR A 168 -23.50 -27.24 -1.07
N SER A 169 -22.89 -27.01 0.08
CA SER A 169 -23.38 -27.51 1.38
C SER A 169 -23.83 -26.41 2.34
N SER A 170 -23.15 -25.26 2.37
CA SER A 170 -23.57 -24.14 3.22
C SER A 170 -23.06 -22.80 2.68
N LEU A 171 -24.01 -21.89 2.51
CA LEU A 171 -23.75 -20.51 2.09
C LEU A 171 -23.15 -19.66 3.22
N ASP A 172 -23.31 -20.05 4.48
CA ASP A 172 -22.78 -19.31 5.64
C ASP A 172 -21.25 -19.28 5.62
N HIS A 173 -20.60 -20.38 5.19
CA HIS A 173 -19.16 -20.42 5.00
C HIS A 173 -18.71 -19.48 3.86
N ILE A 174 -19.54 -19.31 2.84
CA ILE A 174 -19.24 -18.40 1.72
C ILE A 174 -19.36 -16.95 2.19
N ALA A 175 -20.40 -16.64 2.96
CA ALA A 175 -20.60 -15.34 3.58
C ALA A 175 -19.44 -14.96 4.51
N PHE A 176 -18.92 -15.91 5.31
CA PHE A 176 -17.73 -15.69 6.14
C PHE A 176 -16.52 -15.24 5.31
N VAL A 177 -16.25 -15.92 4.18
CA VAL A 177 -15.11 -15.57 3.32
C VAL A 177 -15.31 -14.19 2.69
N GLU A 178 -16.51 -13.89 2.20
CA GLU A 178 -16.81 -12.63 1.52
C GLU A 178 -16.77 -11.43 2.46
N THR A 179 -17.36 -11.57 3.64
CA THR A 179 -17.37 -10.50 4.65
C THR A 179 -15.97 -10.21 5.18
N LEU A 180 -15.16 -11.23 5.46
CA LEU A 180 -13.76 -11.04 5.89
C LEU A 180 -12.89 -10.39 4.81
N LYS A 181 -13.04 -10.83 3.55
CA LYS A 181 -12.32 -10.21 2.43
C LYS A 181 -12.76 -8.75 2.23
N SER A 182 -14.06 -8.48 2.34
CA SER A 182 -14.59 -7.11 2.22
C SER A 182 -14.04 -6.19 3.31
N LEU A 183 -14.04 -6.66 4.57
CA LEU A 183 -13.45 -5.95 5.71
C LEU A 183 -12.00 -5.55 5.41
N LEU A 184 -11.15 -6.51 5.01
CA LEU A 184 -9.73 -6.20 4.80
C LEU A 184 -9.46 -5.39 3.52
N SER A 185 -10.28 -5.55 2.46
CA SER A 185 -10.16 -4.75 1.24
C SER A 185 -10.50 -3.28 1.49
N HIS A 186 -11.53 -3.01 2.30
CA HIS A 186 -11.90 -1.63 2.66
C HIS A 186 -10.95 -1.03 3.69
N LEU A 187 -10.27 -1.83 4.52
CA LEU A 187 -9.14 -1.35 5.30
C LEU A 187 -8.03 -0.78 4.40
N ALA A 188 -7.73 -1.44 3.28
CA ALA A 188 -6.72 -0.96 2.33
C ALA A 188 -7.12 0.39 1.69
N GLU A 189 -8.40 0.58 1.34
CA GLU A 189 -8.89 1.87 0.83
C GLU A 189 -8.90 2.96 1.93
N TYR A 190 -9.28 2.63 3.16
CA TYR A 190 -9.12 3.54 4.31
C TYR A 190 -7.66 4.00 4.48
N ILE A 191 -6.71 3.06 4.43
CA ILE A 191 -5.27 3.37 4.56
C ILE A 191 -4.81 4.28 3.43
N LYS A 192 -5.26 4.05 2.20
CA LYS A 192 -4.92 4.88 1.03
C LYS A 192 -5.36 6.33 1.23
N ASP A 193 -6.55 6.55 1.76
CA ASP A 193 -7.15 7.87 1.86
C ASP A 193 -6.59 8.66 3.07
N TYR A 194 -6.27 7.98 4.17
CA TYR A 194 -5.93 8.63 5.45
C TYR A 194 -4.50 8.37 5.96
N HIS A 195 -3.83 7.32 5.48
CA HIS A 195 -2.54 6.82 5.99
C HIS A 195 -1.59 6.37 4.88
N LEU A 196 -1.59 7.09 3.75
CA LEU A 196 -0.94 6.68 2.50
C LEU A 196 0.52 6.22 2.65
N VAL A 197 1.29 6.85 3.53
CA VAL A 197 2.73 6.58 3.74
C VAL A 197 3.05 6.09 5.16
N GLY A 198 2.04 5.64 5.90
CA GLY A 198 2.13 5.21 7.28
C GLY A 198 1.05 5.90 8.12
N VAL A 199 0.94 5.49 9.38
CA VAL A 199 -0.03 6.08 10.31
C VAL A 199 0.20 7.60 10.41
N THR A 200 -0.90 8.35 10.31
CA THR A 200 -0.89 9.81 10.25
C THR A 200 -0.94 10.36 11.67
N TRP A 201 0.14 11.02 12.07
CA TRP A 201 0.28 11.63 13.39
C TRP A 201 -0.09 13.10 13.38
N ASN A 202 -0.45 13.66 14.53
CA ASN A 202 -0.71 15.08 14.69
C ASN A 202 0.58 15.87 14.93
N PRO A 203 1.05 16.70 13.98
CA PRO A 203 2.31 17.45 14.15
C PRO A 203 2.28 18.46 15.30
N LYS A 204 1.07 18.87 15.71
CA LYS A 204 0.83 19.80 16.84
C LYS A 204 0.40 19.06 18.11
N GLY A 205 0.40 17.73 18.08
CA GLY A 205 -0.04 16.89 19.20
C GLY A 205 0.87 16.97 20.43
N GLY A 206 0.46 16.26 21.47
CA GLY A 206 1.27 16.02 22.67
C GLY A 206 2.39 15.01 22.45
N ASP A 207 3.22 14.81 23.46
CA ASP A 207 4.19 13.70 23.49
C ASP A 207 3.44 12.38 23.72
N VAL A 208 3.85 11.30 23.05
CA VAL A 208 3.27 9.95 23.22
C VAL A 208 3.41 9.47 24.66
N THR A 209 4.53 9.79 25.32
CA THR A 209 4.81 9.37 26.70
C THR A 209 3.88 9.99 27.74
N ASN A 210 3.24 11.11 27.40
CA ASN A 210 2.30 11.82 28.27
C ASN A 210 0.83 11.60 27.85
N TYR A 211 0.58 10.71 26.88
CA TYR A 211 -0.76 10.43 26.43
C TYR A 211 -1.53 9.66 27.49
N THR A 212 -2.72 10.15 27.84
CA THR A 212 -3.69 9.45 28.65
C THR A 212 -5.01 9.31 27.88
N PRO A 213 -5.55 8.08 27.73
CA PRO A 213 -6.85 7.88 27.10
C PRO A 213 -7.94 8.71 27.80
N GLY A 214 -8.70 9.50 27.03
CA GLY A 214 -9.81 10.32 27.54
C GLY A 214 -9.44 11.71 28.07
N ALA A 215 -8.16 12.10 28.10
CA ALA A 215 -7.78 13.48 28.39
C ALA A 215 -7.86 14.34 27.12
N ALA A 216 -8.90 15.17 27.00
CA ALA A 216 -8.99 16.16 25.94
C ALA A 216 -7.77 17.12 26.03
N SER A 217 -6.97 17.19 24.97
CA SER A 217 -5.95 18.24 24.86
C SER A 217 -6.66 19.61 24.83
N PRO A 218 -6.14 20.63 25.55
CA PRO A 218 -6.75 21.96 25.53
C PRO A 218 -6.55 22.57 24.14
N ALA A 219 -7.61 22.53 23.32
CA ALA A 219 -7.66 23.22 22.05
C ALA A 219 -7.54 24.73 22.31
N LYS A 220 -6.38 25.32 21.99
CA LYS A 220 -6.25 26.78 21.94
C LYS A 220 -7.07 27.27 20.75
N ALA A 221 -8.09 28.07 21.04
CA ALA A 221 -9.06 28.59 20.09
C ALA A 221 -8.41 29.12 18.80
N ALA A 222 -8.86 28.62 17.65
CA ALA A 222 -8.55 29.18 16.35
C ALA A 222 -9.45 30.39 16.08
N SER A 223 -8.86 31.53 15.76
CA SER A 223 -9.58 32.66 15.15
C SER A 223 -9.89 32.35 13.67
N PRO A 224 -10.97 32.91 13.10
CA PRO A 224 -11.53 32.42 11.84
C PRO A 224 -10.73 32.90 10.64
N ALA A 225 -10.14 31.97 9.89
CA ALA A 225 -9.72 32.21 8.52
C ALA A 225 -10.86 31.78 7.59
N ALA A 226 -11.60 32.78 7.11
CA ALA A 226 -12.63 32.61 6.11
C ALA A 226 -12.04 32.14 4.78
N GLY A 227 -12.73 31.18 4.16
CA GLY A 227 -12.83 31.07 2.70
C GLY A 227 -11.89 30.07 2.02
N GLY A 228 -12.51 29.01 1.51
CA GLY A 228 -11.99 28.26 0.36
C GLY A 228 -11.61 26.82 0.67
N MET A 229 -12.59 25.92 0.55
CA MET A 229 -12.46 24.49 0.19
C MET A 229 -13.84 23.79 0.23
N ALA A 230 -14.85 24.40 0.87
CA ALA A 230 -16.23 23.89 0.90
C ALA A 230 -17.02 24.00 -0.42
N ASN A 231 -16.54 24.76 -1.41
CA ASN A 231 -17.26 24.97 -2.68
C ASN A 231 -16.85 24.04 -3.82
N VAL A 232 -15.94 23.08 -3.61
CA VAL A 232 -15.52 22.12 -4.64
C VAL A 232 -16.26 20.77 -4.53
N PHE A 233 -16.80 20.44 -3.34
CA PHE A 233 -17.51 19.18 -3.10
C PHE A 233 -19.04 19.29 -3.11
N ALA A 234 -19.61 20.47 -3.41
CA ALA A 234 -21.05 20.65 -3.62
C ALA A 234 -21.51 20.28 -5.05
N GLY A 235 -20.60 19.98 -5.98
CA GLY A 235 -20.90 19.77 -7.41
C GLY A 235 -21.16 18.32 -7.85
N ILE A 236 -21.02 17.32 -6.97
CA ILE A 236 -21.19 15.89 -7.35
C ILE A 236 -22.41 15.23 -6.69
N LYS A 237 -23.12 15.92 -5.81
CA LYS A 237 -24.35 15.42 -5.15
C LYS A 237 -25.65 15.76 -5.91
N SER A 238 -25.68 15.52 -7.22
CA SER A 238 -26.96 15.50 -7.95
C SER A 238 -26.97 14.50 -9.10
N ILE A 239 -26.69 13.23 -8.79
CA ILE A 239 -27.19 12.11 -9.59
C ILE A 239 -27.82 11.11 -8.63
N ASP A 240 -29.10 11.35 -8.39
CA ASP A 240 -30.02 10.38 -7.83
C ASP A 240 -30.18 9.22 -8.83
N GLN A 241 -29.73 8.02 -8.44
CA GLN A 241 -29.91 6.78 -9.20
C GLN A 241 -31.13 5.98 -8.71
N SER A 242 -32.20 6.65 -8.26
CA SER A 242 -33.46 5.98 -7.90
C SER A 242 -34.53 6.11 -8.99
N SER A 243 -34.31 5.51 -10.16
CA SER A 243 -35.38 4.94 -11.00
C SER A 243 -34.80 4.40 -12.31
N GLY A 244 -34.77 3.07 -12.44
CA GLY A 244 -34.31 2.43 -13.68
C GLY A 244 -35.09 2.93 -14.90
N LYS A 245 -34.42 3.72 -15.75
CA LYS A 245 -34.80 3.97 -17.15
C LYS A 245 -33.53 4.12 -18.01
N THR A 246 -33.32 3.11 -18.84
CA THR A 246 -32.32 3.03 -19.92
C THR A 246 -32.68 3.97 -21.08
N ALA A 247 -32.48 5.28 -20.91
CA ALA A 247 -32.84 6.28 -21.94
C ALA A 247 -31.68 7.22 -22.37
N GLY A 248 -30.43 6.91 -22.02
CA GLY A 248 -29.27 7.79 -22.32
C GLY A 248 -28.17 7.21 -23.21
N LEU A 249 -28.29 5.97 -23.69
CA LEU A 249 -27.28 5.36 -24.56
C LEU A 249 -27.62 5.63 -26.03
N LYS A 250 -26.81 6.47 -26.71
CA LYS A 250 -26.85 6.57 -28.18
C LYS A 250 -26.54 5.19 -28.77
N LYS A 251 -27.51 4.58 -29.46
CA LYS A 251 -27.26 3.41 -30.31
C LYS A 251 -26.37 3.84 -31.48
N VAL A 252 -25.26 3.13 -31.67
CA VAL A 252 -24.36 3.31 -32.81
C VAL A 252 -25.07 2.84 -34.07
N THR A 253 -25.41 3.78 -34.97
CA THR A 253 -25.95 3.47 -36.31
C THR A 253 -24.81 3.19 -37.30
N LYS A 254 -25.14 2.48 -38.39
CA LYS A 254 -24.20 1.92 -39.39
C LYS A 254 -23.22 2.95 -39.97
N ASP A 255 -23.63 4.20 -39.97
CA ASP A 255 -22.96 5.41 -40.45
C ASP A 255 -21.86 5.94 -39.52
N MET A 256 -21.76 5.44 -38.28
CA MET A 256 -20.68 5.76 -37.33
C MET A 256 -19.50 4.76 -37.36
N GLN A 257 -19.50 3.81 -38.31
CA GLN A 257 -18.43 2.81 -38.48
C GLN A 257 -17.50 3.21 -39.63
N THR A 258 -16.50 4.05 -39.35
CA THR A 258 -15.52 4.56 -40.34
C THR A 258 -14.56 3.52 -40.90
N TRP A 259 -14.66 2.25 -40.47
CA TRP A 259 -13.86 1.12 -40.99
C TRP A 259 -14.57 0.35 -42.13
N ARG A 260 -15.81 0.70 -42.49
CA ARG A 260 -16.54 0.07 -43.60
C ARG A 260 -16.02 0.57 -44.95
N LYS A 261 -15.83 -0.37 -45.90
CA LYS A 261 -15.25 -0.13 -47.23
C LYS A 261 -16.01 0.86 -48.13
N ASP A 262 -17.26 1.19 -47.81
CA ASP A 262 -18.14 2.00 -48.66
C ASP A 262 -18.17 3.50 -48.29
N TYR A 263 -17.34 3.97 -47.34
CA TYR A 263 -17.28 5.39 -46.98
C TYR A 263 -16.44 6.17 -48.01
N LYS A 264 -17.09 6.94 -48.89
CA LYS A 264 -16.45 7.89 -49.82
C LYS A 264 -16.80 9.32 -49.41
N PRO A 265 -15.80 10.21 -49.18
CA PRO A 265 -16.04 11.64 -49.09
C PRO A 265 -15.92 12.29 -50.47
N GLU A 266 -16.92 13.09 -50.87
CA GLU A 266 -16.83 14.00 -52.01
C GLU A 266 -16.58 15.43 -51.52
N GLY A 267 -15.65 16.14 -52.19
CA GLY A 267 -15.75 17.60 -52.33
C GLY A 267 -14.61 18.47 -51.78
N ALA A 268 -13.61 18.70 -52.64
CA ALA A 268 -12.75 19.89 -52.81
C ALA A 268 -11.90 20.47 -51.65
N THR A 269 -10.59 20.38 -51.85
CA THR A 269 -9.49 21.02 -51.11
C THR A 269 -9.34 22.52 -51.39
N PRO A 270 -8.81 23.29 -50.43
CA PRO A 270 -7.73 24.23 -50.69
C PRO A 270 -6.45 23.86 -49.92
N THR A 271 -5.32 24.15 -50.55
CA THR A 271 -3.94 23.82 -50.17
C THR A 271 -3.57 24.25 -48.73
N PRO A 272 -2.77 23.46 -47.97
CA PRO A 272 -2.48 23.76 -46.57
C PRO A 272 -1.53 24.96 -46.42
N ALA A 273 -1.95 25.97 -45.68
CA ALA A 273 -1.00 26.82 -44.95
C ALA A 273 -0.32 25.97 -43.86
N ALA A 274 0.96 26.22 -43.61
CA ALA A 274 1.77 25.50 -42.64
C ALA A 274 1.05 25.33 -41.29
N PRO A 275 1.10 24.14 -40.66
CA PRO A 275 0.29 23.86 -39.48
C PRO A 275 0.76 24.72 -38.30
N ALA A 276 -0.13 25.61 -37.84
CA ALA A 276 -0.06 26.13 -36.49
C ALA A 276 -0.23 24.95 -35.51
N ALA A 277 0.74 24.81 -34.60
CA ALA A 277 0.87 23.70 -33.68
C ALA A 277 -0.44 23.38 -32.94
N ALA A 278 -0.91 22.14 -33.08
CA ALA A 278 -2.02 21.60 -32.31
C ALA A 278 -1.65 21.59 -30.82
N LYS A 279 -2.50 22.21 -29.99
CA LYS A 279 -2.37 22.20 -28.53
C LYS A 279 -2.45 20.76 -28.02
N LYS A 280 -1.37 20.31 -27.38
CA LYS A 280 -1.30 19.03 -26.65
C LYS A 280 -2.41 18.93 -25.59
N PRO A 281 -2.95 17.73 -25.33
CA PRO A 281 -3.84 17.49 -24.21
C PRO A 281 -3.18 17.92 -22.90
N ALA A 282 -3.94 18.60 -22.04
CA ALA A 282 -3.44 19.13 -20.77
C ALA A 282 -2.88 17.99 -19.90
N THR A 283 -1.58 18.09 -19.60
CA THR A 283 -0.90 17.25 -18.62
C THR A 283 -1.59 17.35 -17.26
N PRO A 284 -1.79 16.24 -16.53
CA PRO A 284 -2.23 16.29 -15.15
C PRO A 284 -1.27 17.16 -14.35
N VAL A 285 -1.80 18.09 -13.56
CA VAL A 285 -0.99 18.95 -12.68
C VAL A 285 -0.28 18.06 -11.67
N LYS A 286 1.03 17.85 -11.86
CA LYS A 286 1.89 17.23 -10.85
C LYS A 286 1.92 18.15 -9.64
N ILE A 287 1.45 17.66 -8.50
CA ILE A 287 1.70 18.27 -7.20
C ILE A 287 3.19 18.05 -6.91
N THR A 288 4.02 19.05 -7.21
CA THR A 288 5.46 19.02 -6.90
C THR A 288 5.63 19.30 -5.41
N LYS A 289 5.86 18.25 -4.62
CA LYS A 289 6.37 18.39 -3.24
C LYS A 289 7.76 19.06 -3.31
N PRO A 290 8.16 19.83 -2.28
CA PRO A 290 9.46 20.50 -2.28
C PRO A 290 10.59 19.48 -2.32
N ALA A 291 11.63 19.79 -3.10
CA ALA A 291 12.84 18.98 -3.15
C ALA A 291 13.53 18.99 -1.78
N VAL A 292 13.92 17.81 -1.29
CA VAL A 292 14.62 17.62 -0.02
C VAL A 292 15.99 17.02 -0.31
N CYS A 293 17.03 17.59 0.28
CA CYS A 293 18.38 17.02 0.29
C CYS A 293 19.04 17.41 1.62
N GLU A 294 18.85 16.58 2.64
CA GLU A 294 19.39 16.86 3.98
C GLU A 294 19.69 15.58 4.75
N GLU A 295 20.54 15.70 5.77
CA GLU A 295 20.79 14.63 6.72
C GLU A 295 19.73 14.65 7.82
N ARG A 296 19.03 13.52 8.02
CA ARG A 296 18.09 13.30 9.12
C ARG A 296 18.51 12.06 9.90
N ASN A 297 18.69 12.20 11.21
CA ASN A 297 19.06 11.10 12.12
C ASN A 297 20.33 10.34 11.67
N GLY A 298 21.34 11.04 11.16
CA GLY A 298 22.56 10.39 10.69
C GLY A 298 22.48 9.78 9.28
N ASN A 299 21.35 9.92 8.57
CA ASN A 299 21.11 9.34 7.25
C ASN A 299 20.69 10.40 6.25
N TRP A 300 21.05 10.22 4.99
CA TRP A 300 20.70 11.15 3.92
C TRP A 300 19.28 10.91 3.40
N GLN A 301 18.50 12.00 3.27
CA GLN A 301 17.19 12.01 2.65
C GLN A 301 17.24 12.88 1.40
N ILE A 302 17.01 12.27 0.24
CA ILE A 302 16.99 12.91 -1.06
C ILE A 302 15.62 12.67 -1.69
N GLU A 303 14.71 13.63 -1.60
CA GLU A 303 13.32 13.44 -2.00
C GLU A 303 12.89 14.45 -3.06
N TYR A 304 12.01 14.02 -3.96
CA TYR A 304 11.31 14.86 -4.93
C TYR A 304 12.21 15.74 -5.81
N GLN A 305 13.44 15.27 -6.07
CA GLN A 305 14.34 15.94 -7.01
C GLN A 305 13.77 15.85 -8.41
N THR A 306 13.87 16.95 -9.17
CA THR A 306 13.36 17.02 -10.55
C THR A 306 14.32 17.77 -11.44
N GLY A 307 14.27 17.44 -12.74
CA GLY A 307 15.06 18.13 -13.77
C GLY A 307 16.46 17.55 -13.96
N PRO A 308 17.10 17.83 -15.11
CA PRO A 308 18.30 17.12 -15.54
C PRO A 308 19.58 17.53 -14.80
N GLU A 309 19.55 18.64 -14.07
CA GLU A 309 20.71 19.16 -13.33
C GLU A 309 21.16 18.15 -12.26
N PRO A 310 22.47 17.82 -12.23
CA PRO A 310 22.97 16.85 -11.27
C PRO A 310 22.96 17.42 -9.84
N LEU A 311 22.32 16.71 -8.92
CA LEU A 311 22.46 16.92 -7.49
C LEU A 311 23.60 16.06 -6.97
N THR A 312 24.69 16.71 -6.53
CA THR A 312 25.81 16.02 -5.88
C THR A 312 25.70 16.10 -4.37
N VAL A 313 25.79 14.95 -3.71
CA VAL A 313 25.84 14.79 -2.25
C VAL A 313 27.17 14.19 -1.86
N SER A 314 28.02 14.98 -1.23
CA SER A 314 29.37 14.59 -0.82
C SER A 314 29.45 14.32 0.69
N GLY A 315 30.50 13.61 1.12
CA GLY A 315 30.77 13.35 2.53
C GLY A 315 30.00 12.16 3.13
N ILE A 316 29.43 11.30 2.29
CA ILE A 316 28.70 10.11 2.72
C ILE A 316 29.67 9.09 3.31
N ASN A 317 29.40 8.61 4.53
CA ASN A 317 30.25 7.63 5.21
C ASN A 317 29.56 6.29 5.47
N MET A 318 30.37 5.27 5.80
CA MET A 318 29.97 3.86 5.85
C MET A 318 28.93 3.52 6.94
N LYS A 319 28.60 4.48 7.82
CA LYS A 319 27.56 4.32 8.85
C LYS A 319 26.21 4.85 8.40
N GLN A 320 26.16 5.67 7.35
CA GLN A 320 24.96 6.36 6.90
C GLN A 320 24.23 5.59 5.82
N GLN A 321 22.92 5.51 5.93
CA GLN A 321 22.03 5.11 4.84
C GLN A 321 21.72 6.33 3.97
N VAL A 322 21.56 6.10 2.66
CA VAL A 322 21.02 7.11 1.73
C VAL A 322 19.66 6.64 1.26
N TYR A 323 18.62 7.43 1.51
CA TYR A 323 17.28 7.19 1.00
C TYR A 323 16.91 8.21 -0.05
N ILE A 324 16.58 7.72 -1.24
CA ILE A 324 16.21 8.51 -2.41
C ILE A 324 14.77 8.18 -2.76
N PHE A 325 13.88 9.17 -2.74
CA PHE A 325 12.44 8.95 -2.90
C PHE A 325 11.77 9.88 -3.90
N GLY A 326 10.89 9.34 -4.74
CA GLY A 326 9.94 10.15 -5.50
C GLY A 326 10.59 11.14 -6.48
N CYS A 327 11.85 10.92 -6.85
CA CYS A 327 12.58 11.78 -7.77
C CYS A 327 12.16 11.47 -9.21
N GLU A 328 11.98 12.50 -10.04
CA GLU A 328 11.53 12.35 -11.41
C GLU A 328 12.36 13.15 -12.41
N GLY A 329 12.99 12.44 -13.35
CA GLY A 329 13.86 13.03 -14.36
C GLY A 329 15.16 13.62 -13.79
N ALA A 330 15.51 13.27 -12.55
CA ALA A 330 16.67 13.81 -11.85
C ALA A 330 17.96 13.01 -12.12
N THR A 331 19.10 13.66 -11.90
CA THR A 331 20.41 13.00 -11.87
C THR A 331 21.01 13.22 -10.47
N ILE A 332 21.34 12.15 -9.76
CA ILE A 332 21.82 12.19 -8.37
C ILE A 332 23.20 11.53 -8.31
N LEU A 333 24.18 12.25 -7.75
CA LEU A 333 25.55 11.79 -7.58
C LEU A 333 25.85 11.68 -6.09
N LEU A 334 26.20 10.49 -5.62
CA LEU A 334 26.58 10.21 -4.24
C LEU A 334 28.08 9.97 -4.15
N GLU A 335 28.80 10.88 -3.51
CA GLU A 335 30.24 10.78 -3.30
C GLU A 335 30.56 10.27 -1.89
N GLY A 336 31.35 9.21 -1.83
CA GLY A 336 31.67 8.50 -0.59
C GLY A 336 31.08 7.09 -0.55
N LYS A 337 31.08 6.48 0.63
CA LYS A 337 30.70 5.07 0.79
C LYS A 337 29.54 4.95 1.76
N ALA A 338 28.35 4.68 1.26
CA ALA A 338 27.16 4.48 2.08
C ALA A 338 27.15 3.11 2.76
N LYS A 339 26.44 2.97 3.88
CA LYS A 339 26.10 1.65 4.45
C LYS A 339 25.23 0.88 3.46
N ASN A 340 24.08 1.46 3.11
CA ASN A 340 23.12 0.97 2.14
C ASN A 340 22.44 2.15 1.45
N ILE A 341 21.95 1.91 0.23
CA ILE A 341 21.23 2.90 -0.57
C ILE A 341 19.84 2.34 -0.88
N VAL A 342 18.80 3.12 -0.67
CA VAL A 342 17.43 2.76 -1.03
C VAL A 342 16.92 3.79 -2.03
N PHE A 343 16.58 3.33 -3.23
CA PHE A 343 16.13 4.11 -4.36
C PHE A 343 14.69 3.73 -4.70
N ASP A 344 13.74 4.53 -4.19
CA ASP A 344 12.33 4.16 -4.11
C ASP A 344 11.45 5.14 -4.90
N SER A 345 10.48 4.62 -5.63
CA SER A 345 9.41 5.40 -6.27
C SER A 345 9.92 6.48 -7.24
N CYS A 346 11.09 6.25 -7.83
CA CYS A 346 11.74 7.19 -8.74
C CYS A 346 11.43 6.87 -10.21
N LYS A 347 11.29 7.90 -11.04
CA LYS A 347 10.88 7.76 -12.45
C LYS A 347 11.84 8.49 -13.36
N LYS A 348 12.41 7.78 -14.36
CA LYS A 348 13.37 8.39 -15.30
C LYS A 348 14.55 9.09 -14.62
N THR A 349 14.92 8.61 -13.43
CA THR A 349 15.97 9.19 -12.59
C THR A 349 17.24 8.37 -12.71
N LYS A 350 18.37 9.07 -12.74
CA LYS A 350 19.71 8.49 -12.78
C LYS A 350 20.37 8.63 -11.42
N LEU A 351 20.97 7.55 -10.94
CA LEU A 351 21.73 7.52 -9.70
C LEU A 351 23.15 7.04 -10.01
N ILE A 352 24.15 7.81 -9.58
CA ILE A 352 25.56 7.45 -9.67
C ILE A 352 26.11 7.48 -8.24
N PHE A 353 26.79 6.42 -7.81
CA PHE A 353 27.38 6.36 -6.47
C PHE A 353 28.74 5.68 -6.48
N ASP A 354 29.62 6.03 -5.55
CA ASP A 354 30.94 5.40 -5.49
C ASP A 354 30.87 3.97 -4.94
N ASN A 355 30.40 3.78 -3.70
CA ASN A 355 30.40 2.46 -3.05
C ASN A 355 29.22 2.31 -2.08
N ALA A 356 28.80 1.07 -1.86
CA ALA A 356 27.89 0.69 -0.77
C ALA A 356 28.46 -0.50 0.01
N VAL A 357 28.35 -0.48 1.35
CA VAL A 357 28.87 -1.56 2.20
C VAL A 357 28.06 -2.84 2.03
N SER A 358 26.73 -2.75 2.00
CA SER A 358 25.85 -3.92 1.92
C SER A 358 25.14 -4.05 0.59
N SER A 359 24.33 -3.04 0.23
CA SER A 359 23.37 -3.19 -0.86
C SER A 359 22.87 -1.85 -1.40
N ILE A 360 22.35 -1.92 -2.62
CA ILE A 360 21.38 -0.97 -3.15
C ILE A 360 20.04 -1.66 -3.38
N GLU A 361 18.96 -1.03 -2.95
CA GLU A 361 17.58 -1.50 -3.14
C GLU A 361 16.86 -0.56 -4.11
N ILE A 362 16.48 -1.06 -5.27
CA ILE A 362 15.74 -0.34 -6.32
C ILE A 362 14.30 -0.81 -6.26
N VAL A 363 13.41 0.02 -5.73
CA VAL A 363 12.05 -0.38 -5.34
C VAL A 363 11.01 0.55 -5.97
N ASN A 364 9.92 0.02 -6.50
CA ASN A 364 8.81 0.82 -7.06
C ASN A 364 9.23 1.84 -8.14
N CYS A 365 10.32 1.58 -8.85
CA CYS A 365 10.90 2.54 -9.79
C CYS A 365 10.39 2.33 -11.23
N LYS A 366 10.56 3.36 -12.09
CA LYS A 366 10.22 3.23 -13.51
C LYS A 366 11.23 3.89 -14.45
N GLY A 367 11.85 3.10 -15.31
CA GLY A 367 12.81 3.54 -16.32
C GLY A 367 14.02 4.25 -15.72
N VAL A 368 14.57 3.71 -14.64
CA VAL A 368 15.70 4.28 -13.91
C VAL A 368 17.04 3.73 -14.40
N GLN A 369 18.11 4.50 -14.17
CA GLN A 369 19.49 4.03 -14.41
C GLN A 369 20.31 4.21 -13.14
N VAL A 370 21.12 3.21 -12.80
CA VAL A 370 21.93 3.20 -11.60
C VAL A 370 23.36 2.82 -11.97
N GLN A 371 24.36 3.58 -11.51
CA GLN A 371 25.76 3.30 -11.75
C GLN A 371 26.54 3.24 -10.44
N CYS A 372 27.16 2.09 -10.18
CA CYS A 372 28.14 1.93 -9.12
C CYS A 372 29.54 2.10 -9.71
N LYS A 373 30.29 3.13 -9.28
CA LYS A 373 31.66 3.38 -9.76
C LYS A 373 32.69 2.44 -9.12
N GLY A 374 32.41 1.97 -7.91
CA GLY A 374 33.24 1.04 -7.14
C GLY A 374 32.48 -0.25 -6.87
N VAL A 375 32.45 -0.69 -5.61
CA VAL A 375 31.90 -2.00 -5.23
C VAL A 375 30.57 -1.85 -4.49
N VAL A 376 29.61 -2.70 -4.87
CA VAL A 376 28.38 -2.97 -4.12
C VAL A 376 28.18 -4.50 -4.10
N PRO A 377 28.05 -5.13 -2.91
CA PRO A 377 27.91 -6.59 -2.85
C PRO A 377 26.57 -7.12 -3.38
N SER A 378 25.49 -6.36 -3.23
CA SER A 378 24.14 -6.82 -3.61
C SER A 378 23.30 -5.69 -4.21
N VAL A 379 22.56 -6.03 -5.27
CA VAL A 379 21.56 -5.17 -5.91
C VAL A 379 20.22 -5.88 -5.83
N ALA A 380 19.28 -5.31 -5.08
CA ALA A 380 17.91 -5.79 -5.02
C ALA A 380 17.03 -4.94 -5.95
N ILE A 381 16.24 -5.57 -6.82
CA ILE A 381 15.29 -4.91 -7.72
C ILE A 381 13.90 -5.47 -7.43
N ASP A 382 13.03 -4.65 -6.84
CA ASP A 382 11.66 -5.04 -6.50
C ASP A 382 10.64 -4.08 -7.10
N LYS A 383 9.54 -4.61 -7.66
CA LYS A 383 8.42 -3.82 -8.20
C LYS A 383 8.86 -2.69 -9.16
N THR A 384 9.88 -2.94 -9.98
CA THR A 384 10.48 -1.91 -10.84
C THR A 384 10.30 -2.27 -12.32
N ASP A 385 9.83 -1.30 -13.11
CA ASP A 385 9.64 -1.46 -14.56
C ASP A 385 10.68 -0.63 -15.32
N GLY A 386 11.66 -1.28 -15.94
CA GLY A 386 12.76 -0.62 -16.65
C GLY A 386 13.85 -0.19 -15.69
N CYS A 387 14.91 -1.00 -15.59
CA CYS A 387 16.07 -0.72 -14.77
C CYS A 387 17.35 -1.13 -15.50
N LEU A 388 18.28 -0.20 -15.67
CA LEU A 388 19.62 -0.49 -16.17
C LEU A 388 20.66 -0.19 -15.09
N VAL A 389 21.37 -1.23 -14.66
CA VAL A 389 22.39 -1.15 -13.61
C VAL A 389 23.78 -1.28 -14.22
N TYR A 390 24.60 -0.25 -14.11
CA TYR A 390 26.00 -0.24 -14.50
C TYR A 390 26.87 -0.62 -13.31
N ILE A 391 27.70 -1.64 -13.50
CA ILE A 391 28.63 -2.16 -12.50
C ILE A 391 30.06 -1.89 -12.99
N SER A 392 30.94 -1.51 -12.07
CA SER A 392 32.37 -1.35 -12.32
C SER A 392 33.06 -2.70 -12.59
N TRP A 393 34.28 -2.66 -13.12
CA TRP A 393 35.07 -3.89 -13.29
C TRP A 393 35.35 -4.58 -11.95
N GLU A 394 35.63 -3.79 -10.90
CA GLU A 394 35.92 -4.26 -9.55
C GLU A 394 34.68 -4.80 -8.82
N GLY A 395 33.48 -4.33 -9.19
CA GLY A 395 32.20 -4.69 -8.56
C GLY A 395 31.49 -5.87 -9.19
N ARG A 396 32.05 -6.50 -10.24
CA ARG A 396 31.38 -7.52 -11.06
C ARG A 396 30.93 -8.81 -10.35
N GLU A 397 31.35 -9.03 -9.09
CA GLU A 397 30.92 -10.16 -8.25
C GLU A 397 29.62 -9.87 -7.48
N VAL A 398 28.98 -8.74 -7.78
CA VAL A 398 27.69 -8.34 -7.22
C VAL A 398 26.60 -9.40 -7.42
N GLN A 399 25.81 -9.63 -6.37
CA GLN A 399 24.62 -10.48 -6.43
C GLN A 399 23.40 -9.66 -6.80
N PHE A 400 22.62 -10.11 -7.79
CA PHE A 400 21.31 -9.55 -8.09
C PHE A 400 20.21 -10.39 -7.45
N VAL A 401 19.26 -9.73 -6.79
CA VAL A 401 18.02 -10.33 -6.27
C VAL A 401 16.85 -9.57 -6.86
N THR A 402 15.98 -10.25 -7.60
CA THR A 402 14.90 -9.59 -8.35
C THR A 402 13.54 -10.16 -8.01
N SER A 403 12.53 -9.29 -7.85
CA SER A 403 11.14 -9.70 -7.63
C SER A 403 10.15 -8.72 -8.27
N LYS A 404 9.06 -9.25 -8.84
CA LYS A 404 7.96 -8.45 -9.43
C LYS A 404 8.44 -7.28 -10.32
N SER A 405 9.52 -7.47 -11.07
CA SER A 405 10.19 -6.42 -11.85
C SER A 405 10.31 -6.82 -13.31
N SER A 406 10.30 -5.84 -14.20
CA SER A 406 10.36 -6.02 -15.65
C SER A 406 11.42 -5.14 -16.31
N GLU A 407 11.89 -5.51 -17.51
CA GLU A 407 12.87 -4.76 -18.31
C GLU A 407 14.17 -4.47 -17.54
N MET A 408 14.73 -5.52 -16.90
CA MET A 408 15.94 -5.42 -16.08
C MET A 408 17.19 -5.79 -16.86
N ASN A 409 18.14 -4.86 -16.94
CA ASN A 409 19.41 -5.06 -17.62
C ASN A 409 20.59 -4.69 -16.70
N VAL A 410 21.70 -5.41 -16.86
CA VAL A 410 22.98 -5.09 -16.23
C VAL A 410 24.02 -4.80 -17.30
N ALA A 411 24.79 -3.74 -17.12
CA ALA A 411 25.90 -3.37 -17.98
C ALA A 411 27.21 -3.41 -17.19
N PHE A 412 28.25 -4.03 -17.74
CA PHE A 412 29.57 -4.12 -17.12
C PHE A 412 30.69 -4.11 -18.18
N PRO A 413 31.91 -3.64 -17.85
CA PRO A 413 33.02 -3.57 -18.81
C PRO A 413 33.40 -4.95 -19.38
N GLN A 414 33.81 -5.00 -20.65
CA GLN A 414 34.31 -6.22 -21.31
C GLN A 414 35.60 -6.76 -20.69
N GLY A 415 36.37 -5.89 -20.04
CA GLY A 415 37.67 -6.19 -19.47
C GLY A 415 38.13 -5.13 -18.47
N ALA A 416 39.20 -5.43 -17.75
CA ALA A 416 39.84 -4.47 -16.85
C ALA A 416 40.25 -3.21 -17.62
N GLY A 417 39.74 -2.04 -17.21
CA GLY A 417 40.04 -0.76 -17.85
C GLY A 417 39.43 -0.58 -19.26
N SER A 418 38.46 -1.40 -19.66
CA SER A 418 37.74 -1.24 -20.91
C SER A 418 36.67 -0.15 -20.80
N ASP A 419 36.60 0.73 -21.80
CA ASP A 419 35.51 1.69 -21.97
C ASP A 419 34.27 1.05 -22.65
N ASP A 420 34.41 -0.17 -23.16
CA ASP A 420 33.33 -0.91 -23.81
C ASP A 420 32.55 -1.73 -22.79
N TYR A 421 31.25 -1.43 -22.67
CA TYR A 421 30.33 -2.17 -21.81
C TYR A 421 29.61 -3.26 -22.58
N VAL A 422 29.44 -4.42 -21.93
CA VAL A 422 28.47 -5.43 -22.34
C VAL A 422 27.21 -5.23 -21.55
N GLU A 423 26.08 -5.14 -22.23
CA GLU A 423 24.76 -5.15 -21.61
C GLU A 423 24.15 -6.56 -21.71
N LYS A 424 23.62 -7.06 -20.60
CA LYS A 424 22.96 -8.36 -20.52
C LYS A 424 21.60 -8.21 -19.81
N PRO A 425 20.54 -8.83 -20.34
CA PRO A 425 19.26 -8.87 -19.62
C PRO A 425 19.37 -9.78 -18.39
N ILE A 426 18.70 -9.38 -17.31
CA ILE A 426 18.44 -10.25 -16.16
C ILE A 426 17.13 -10.99 -16.44
N PRO A 427 17.11 -12.33 -16.46
CA PRO A 427 15.92 -13.08 -16.80
C PRO A 427 14.74 -12.84 -15.85
N GLU A 428 13.60 -12.50 -16.42
CA GLU A 428 12.33 -12.32 -15.68
C GLU A 428 11.27 -13.37 -16.03
N GLN A 429 11.50 -14.19 -17.07
CA GLN A 429 10.60 -15.28 -17.46
C GLN A 429 11.21 -16.63 -17.13
N PHE A 430 10.47 -17.41 -16.35
CA PHE A 430 10.81 -18.78 -15.97
C PHE A 430 9.78 -19.75 -16.53
N VAL A 431 10.23 -20.94 -16.88
CA VAL A 431 9.41 -22.07 -17.31
C VAL A 431 9.36 -23.06 -16.15
N HIS A 432 8.14 -23.37 -15.72
CA HIS A 432 7.90 -24.25 -14.58
C HIS A 432 7.29 -25.58 -15.03
N LYS A 433 7.75 -26.69 -14.46
CA LYS A 433 7.19 -28.03 -14.72
C LYS A 433 6.95 -28.77 -13.41
N ILE A 434 5.86 -29.52 -13.36
CA ILE A 434 5.65 -30.52 -12.33
C ILE A 434 6.44 -31.76 -12.75
N THR A 435 7.31 -32.24 -11.88
CA THR A 435 8.15 -33.42 -12.11
C THR A 435 7.46 -34.69 -11.64
N ASP A 436 8.01 -35.86 -12.03
CA ASP A 436 7.45 -37.18 -11.68
C ASP A 436 7.42 -37.42 -10.16
N ASP A 437 8.29 -36.76 -9.39
CA ASP A 437 8.32 -36.80 -7.92
C ASP A 437 7.39 -35.76 -7.25
N LEU A 438 6.52 -35.12 -8.02
CA LEU A 438 5.57 -34.09 -7.58
C LEU A 438 6.23 -32.82 -7.02
N SER A 439 7.50 -32.56 -7.36
CA SER A 439 8.15 -31.27 -7.13
C SER A 439 7.95 -30.29 -8.31
N ILE A 440 8.40 -29.05 -8.16
CA ILE A 440 8.35 -28.03 -9.22
C ILE A 440 9.78 -27.72 -9.65
N SER A 441 10.11 -28.01 -10.92
CA SER A 441 11.33 -27.49 -11.55
C SER A 441 11.05 -26.11 -12.12
N SER A 442 12.04 -25.21 -12.07
CA SER A 442 11.96 -23.87 -12.63
C SER A 442 13.24 -23.57 -13.38
N ASP A 443 13.12 -23.39 -14.69
CA ASP A 443 14.23 -23.08 -15.58
C ASP A 443 14.07 -21.68 -16.14
N VAL A 444 15.17 -20.99 -16.42
CA VAL A 444 15.11 -19.73 -17.17
C VAL A 444 14.58 -20.01 -18.58
N SER A 445 13.67 -19.16 -19.07
CA SER A 445 13.13 -19.28 -20.42
C SER A 445 14.23 -19.25 -21.48
N SER A 446 14.06 -20.03 -22.55
CA SER A 446 15.00 -20.08 -23.68
C SER A 446 15.12 -18.74 -24.43
N LEU A 447 14.23 -17.78 -24.16
CA LEU A 447 14.36 -16.39 -24.64
C LEU A 447 15.66 -15.71 -24.17
N TYR A 448 16.25 -16.17 -23.07
CA TYR A 448 17.49 -15.61 -22.50
C TYR A 448 18.73 -16.44 -22.82
N SER A 449 18.59 -17.54 -23.57
CA SER A 449 19.71 -18.36 -24.02
C SER A 449 20.34 -17.69 -25.25
N HIS A 450 21.44 -16.96 -25.04
CA HIS A 450 22.23 -16.32 -26.10
C HIS A 450 23.57 -17.03 -26.31
#